data_AF-A0A850JZE0-F1
#
_entry.id   AF-A0A850JZE0-F1
#
_cell.length_a   1.000
_cell.length_b   1.000
_cell.length_c   1.000
_cell.angle_alpha   90.00
_cell.angle_beta   90.00
_cell.angle_gamma   90.00
#
_symmetry.space_group_name_H-M   'P 1'
#
loop_
_entity.id
_entity.type
_entity.pdbx_description
1 polymer ?
#
loop_
_entity_poly.entity_id
_entity_poly.type
_entity_poly.pdbx_seq_one_letter_code
_entity_poly.pdbx_strand_id
1 'polypeptide(L)'
;MSAVNNYDLFVKFFKFIKKDDTDLEAAIKEFGGTTYYIPSYKTTLRNEKIIEEYKKHYGEVGLAKRLAKEYNLTERQIQEITKECRTPPSLF
;
A
#
# COMPACT_ATOMS: atom_id res chain seq x y z
N MET A 1 -0.48 -22.38 -7.61
CA MET A 1 0.28 -21.18 -8.03
C MET A 1 -0.57 -19.98 -7.65
N SER A 2 -0.09 -19.09 -6.78
CA SER A 2 -0.83 -17.87 -6.44
C SER A 2 -0.99 -17.02 -7.70
N ALA A 3 -2.21 -16.54 -7.97
CA ALA A 3 -2.46 -15.64 -9.08
C ALA A 3 -1.60 -14.37 -8.90
N VAL A 4 -0.69 -14.12 -9.83
CA VAL A 4 0.10 -12.88 -9.86
C VAL A 4 -0.88 -11.73 -10.06
N ASN A 5 -0.96 -10.81 -9.10
CA ASN A 5 -1.88 -9.68 -9.19
C ASN A 5 -1.19 -8.47 -9.86
N ASN A 6 -1.97 -7.44 -10.21
CA ASN A 6 -1.45 -6.26 -10.88
C ASN A 6 -0.39 -5.49 -10.06
N TYR A 7 -0.45 -5.55 -8.73
CA TYR A 7 0.54 -4.93 -7.87
C TYR A 7 1.88 -5.67 -7.97
N ASP A 8 1.87 -7.00 -7.98
CA ASP A 8 3.07 -7.83 -8.13
C ASP A 8 3.77 -7.55 -9.48
N LEU A 9 2.99 -7.41 -10.56
CA LEU A 9 3.50 -7.05 -11.88
C LEU A 9 4.17 -5.66 -11.87
N PHE A 10 3.52 -4.67 -11.27
CA PHE A 10 4.08 -3.33 -11.16
C PHE A 10 5.35 -3.30 -10.31
N VAL A 11 5.41 -4.06 -9.21
CA VAL A 11 6.62 -4.19 -8.37
C VAL A 11 7.76 -4.82 -9.17
N LYS A 12 7.49 -5.85 -9.97
CA LYS A 12 8.51 -6.48 -10.83
C LYS A 12 9.06 -5.49 -11.86
N PHE A 13 8.17 -4.76 -12.54
CA PHE A 13 8.56 -3.71 -13.48
C PHE A 13 9.39 -2.62 -12.80
N PHE A 14 8.91 -2.09 -11.67
CA PHE A 14 9.61 -1.04 -10.91
C PHE A 14 11.01 -1.46 -10.47
N LYS A 15 11.17 -2.70 -9.98
CA LYS A 15 12.49 -3.24 -9.59
C LYS A 15 13.41 -3.40 -10.78
N PHE A 16 12.89 -3.78 -11.95
CA PHE A 16 13.68 -3.94 -13.16
C PHE A 16 14.22 -2.60 -13.66
N ILE A 17 13.35 -1.60 -13.84
CA ILE A 17 13.76 -0.28 -14.35
C ILE A 17 14.69 0.50 -13.41
N LYS A 18 14.75 0.08 -12.13
CA LYS A 18 15.63 0.70 -11.13
C LYS A 18 17.06 0.16 -11.12
N LYS A 19 17.36 -0.89 -11.87
CA LYS A 19 18.72 -1.44 -11.92
C LYS A 19 19.60 -0.50 -12.75
N ASP A 20 20.84 -0.30 -12.31
CA ASP A 20 21.77 0.65 -12.92
C ASP A 20 22.16 0.28 -14.37
N ASP A 21 22.00 -1.00 -14.74
CA ASP A 21 22.30 -1.56 -16.06
C ASP A 21 21.09 -1.58 -17.01
N THR A 22 19.91 -1.14 -16.57
CA THR A 22 18.70 -1.18 -17.38
C THR A 22 18.58 0.07 -18.24
N ASP A 23 18.72 -0.12 -19.55
CA ASP A 23 18.43 0.90 -20.55
C ASP A 23 17.02 0.75 -21.14
N LEU A 24 16.65 1.72 -22.00
CA LEU A 24 15.33 1.76 -22.64
C LEU A 24 15.09 0.54 -23.53
N GLU A 25 16.13 0.03 -24.20
CA GLU A 25 16.01 -1.13 -25.09
C GLU A 25 15.71 -2.41 -24.29
N ALA A 26 16.42 -2.62 -23.18
CA ALA A 26 16.18 -3.73 -22.27
C ALA A 26 14.77 -3.67 -21.67
N ALA A 27 14.28 -2.47 -21.29
CA ALA A 27 12.93 -2.29 -20.80
C ALA A 27 11.86 -2.62 -21.84
N ILE A 28 12.04 -2.19 -23.09
CA ILE A 28 11.11 -2.50 -24.19
C ILE A 28 11.15 -3.99 -24.55
N LYS A 29 12.33 -4.63 -24.53
CA LYS A 29 12.47 -6.08 -24.81
C LYS A 29 11.75 -6.94 -23.77
N GLU A 30 11.88 -6.60 -22.48
CA GLU A 30 11.31 -7.42 -21.40
C GLU A 30 9.81 -7.14 -21.19
N PHE A 31 9.36 -5.89 -21.40
CA PHE A 31 8.01 -5.46 -21.00
C PHE A 31 7.18 -4.78 -22.09
N GLY A 32 7.76 -4.50 -23.26
CA GLY A 32 7.08 -3.87 -24.38
C GLY A 32 5.89 -4.68 -24.87
N GLY A 33 4.87 -3.98 -25.38
CA GLY A 33 3.62 -4.59 -25.86
C GLY A 33 2.63 -4.97 -24.75
N THR A 34 2.99 -4.81 -23.47
CA THR A 34 2.11 -5.08 -22.32
C THR A 34 1.53 -3.78 -21.76
N THR A 35 0.24 -3.78 -21.45
CA THR A 35 -0.40 -2.69 -20.70
C THR A 35 -0.17 -2.87 -19.21
N TYR A 36 0.55 -1.94 -18.58
CA TYR A 36 0.75 -1.92 -17.14
C TYR A 36 -0.32 -1.11 -16.41
N TYR A 37 -0.92 -1.72 -15.40
CA TYR A 37 -1.70 -0.98 -14.42
C TYR A 37 -0.75 -0.33 -13.41
N ILE A 38 -0.86 0.99 -13.22
CA ILE A 38 -0.16 1.71 -12.15
C ILE A 38 -1.07 1.70 -10.92
N PRO A 39 -0.67 1.03 -9.82
CA PRO A 39 -1.49 0.94 -8.62
C PRO A 39 -1.76 2.30 -7.99
N SER A 40 -3.01 2.55 -7.62
CA SER A 40 -3.39 3.79 -6.93
C SER A 40 -2.78 3.84 -5.53
N TYR A 41 -2.16 4.96 -5.19
CA TYR A 41 -1.65 5.22 -3.84
C TYR A 41 -2.70 4.96 -2.75
N LYS A 42 -3.96 5.34 -3.00
CA LYS A 42 -5.06 5.25 -2.03
C LYS A 42 -5.43 3.81 -1.68
N THR A 43 -5.35 2.90 -2.63
CA THR A 43 -5.73 1.48 -2.46
C THR A 43 -4.54 0.60 -2.11
N THR A 44 -3.33 1.07 -2.37
CA THR A 44 -2.12 0.23 -2.31
C THR A 44 -1.26 0.52 -1.09
N LEU A 45 -1.00 1.80 -0.79
CA LEU A 45 -0.01 2.19 0.23
C LEU A 45 -0.61 3.01 1.36
N ARG A 46 -1.70 3.73 1.11
CA ARG A 46 -2.31 4.62 2.10
C ARG A 46 -2.75 3.87 3.35
N ASN A 47 -3.42 2.73 3.20
CA ASN A 47 -3.94 1.98 4.34
C ASN A 47 -2.81 1.41 5.20
N GLU A 48 -1.72 0.92 4.57
CA GLU A 48 -0.53 0.47 5.29
C GLU A 48 0.10 1.59 6.12
N LYS A 49 0.27 2.78 5.52
CA LYS A 49 0.75 3.97 6.24
C LYS A 49 -0.15 4.38 7.39
N ILE A 50 -1.47 4.39 7.18
CA ILE A 50 -2.45 4.65 8.24
C ILE A 50 -2.29 3.63 9.38
N ILE A 51 -2.12 2.35 9.06
CA ILE A 51 -1.92 1.28 10.06
C ILE A 51 -0.61 1.49 10.84
N GLU A 52 0.50 1.76 10.14
CA GLU A 52 1.79 2.03 10.78
C GLU A 52 1.73 3.24 11.71
N GLU A 53 1.14 4.33 11.24
CA GLU A 53 0.99 5.55 12.02
C GLU A 53 0.05 5.35 13.21
N TYR A 54 -1.05 4.61 13.02
CA TYR A 54 -1.96 4.27 14.10
C TYR A 54 -1.27 3.44 15.19
N LYS A 55 -0.43 2.47 14.81
CA LYS A 55 0.37 1.65 15.75
C LYS A 55 1.39 2.50 16.50
N LYS A 56 2.06 3.44 15.84
CA LYS A 56 3.05 4.35 16.46
C LYS A 56 2.45 5.27 17.52
N HIS A 57 1.19 5.69 17.33
CA HIS A 57 0.49 6.62 18.21
C HIS A 57 -0.62 5.95 19.05
N TYR A 58 -0.60 4.62 19.17
CA TYR A 58 -1.66 3.88 19.82
C TYR A 58 -1.92 4.37 21.25
N GLY A 59 -3.19 4.65 21.58
CA GLY A 59 -3.60 5.21 22.87
C GLY A 59 -3.72 6.75 22.91
N GLU A 60 -3.29 7.46 21.85
CA GLU A 60 -3.50 8.91 21.75
C GLU A 60 -4.98 9.27 21.60
N VAL A 61 -5.46 10.20 22.44
CA VAL A 61 -6.86 10.67 22.40
C VAL A 61 -7.12 11.41 21.10
N GLY A 62 -8.15 11.01 20.36
CA GLY A 62 -8.52 11.65 19.10
C GLY A 62 -7.65 11.25 17.89
N LEU A 63 -6.80 10.23 18.01
CA LEU A 63 -5.95 9.74 16.91
C LEU A 63 -6.74 9.45 15.63
N ALA A 64 -7.88 8.76 15.73
CA ALA A 64 -8.71 8.43 14.58
C ALA A 64 -9.21 9.68 13.83
N LYS A 65 -9.52 10.75 14.57
CA LYS A 65 -9.95 12.04 14.01
C LYS A 65 -8.80 12.79 13.34
N ARG A 66 -7.59 12.75 13.92
CA ARG A 66 -6.39 13.33 13.30
C ARG A 66 -6.08 12.66 11.96
N LEU A 67 -6.03 11.32 11.95
CA LEU A 67 -5.77 10.53 10.74
C LEU A 67 -6.88 10.72 9.69
N ALA A 68 -8.14 10.81 10.10
CA ALA A 68 -9.25 11.11 9.21
C ALA A 68 -9.02 12.42 8.43
N LYS A 69 -8.60 13.48 9.13
CA LYS A 69 -8.29 14.77 8.50
C LYS A 69 -7.07 14.69 7.57
N GLU A 70 -5.99 14.05 8.01
CA GLU A 70 -4.73 13.97 7.25
C GLU A 70 -4.88 13.17 5.95
N TYR A 71 -5.59 12.04 6.01
CA TYR A 71 -5.76 11.15 4.86
C TYR A 71 -7.04 11.43 4.05
N ASN A 72 -7.77 12.51 4.39
CA ASN A 72 -9.06 12.90 3.80
C ASN A 72 -10.05 11.72 3.77
N LEU A 73 -10.28 11.14 4.95
CA LEU A 73 -11.15 9.99 5.20
C LEU A 73 -12.15 10.32 6.31
N THR A 74 -13.20 9.52 6.43
CA THR A 74 -14.08 9.57 7.60
C THR A 74 -13.45 8.83 8.78
N GLU A 75 -13.80 9.23 10.01
CA GLU A 75 -13.34 8.50 11.22
C GLU A 75 -13.74 7.01 11.17
N ARG A 76 -14.91 6.71 10.60
CA ARG A 76 -15.37 5.32 10.38
C ARG A 76 -14.42 4.53 9.48
N GLN A 77 -13.98 5.10 8.36
CA GLN A 77 -13.03 4.43 7.46
C GLN A 77 -11.68 4.20 8.14
N ILE A 78 -11.20 5.15 8.93
CA ILE A 78 -9.98 4.96 9.74
C ILE A 78 -10.16 3.81 10.72
N GLN A 79 -11.30 3.73 11.41
CA GLN A 79 -11.59 2.62 12.30
C GLN A 79 -11.65 1.28 11.56
N GLU A 80 -12.27 1.21 10.39
CA GLU A 80 -12.30 0.00 9.57
C GLU A 80 -10.89 -0.45 9.16
N ILE A 81 -10.05 0.48 8.67
CA ILE A 81 -8.65 0.22 8.30
C ILE A 81 -7.82 -0.27 9.50
N THR A 82 -8.04 0.30 10.68
CA THR A 82 -7.26 0.01 11.89
C THR A 82 -7.90 -1.05 12.80
N LYS A 83 -8.94 -1.74 12.32
CA LYS A 83 -9.69 -2.72 13.11
C LYS A 83 -8.79 -3.78 13.72
N GLU A 84 -7.92 -4.38 12.92
CA GLU A 84 -6.99 -5.44 13.36
C GLU A 84 -5.98 -4.97 14.41
N CYS A 85 -5.64 -3.68 14.44
CA CYS A 85 -4.73 -3.11 15.42
C CYS A 85 -5.38 -2.89 16.80
N ARG A 86 -6.71 -2.90 16.86
CA ARG A 86 -7.49 -2.64 18.08
C ARG A 86 -7.97 -3.93 18.74
N THR A 87 -8.17 -4.99 17.97
CA THR A 87 -8.44 -6.32 18.53
C THR A 87 -7.16 -6.88 19.14
N PRO A 88 -7.15 -7.27 20.43
CA PRO A 88 -6.05 -8.08 20.94
C PRO A 88 -5.94 -9.37 20.11
N PRO A 89 -4.73 -9.92 19.91
CA PRO A 89 -4.58 -11.21 19.24
C PRO A 89 -5.46 -12.22 19.98
N SER A 90 -6.36 -12.86 19.22
CA SER A 90 -7.19 -13.96 19.68
C SER A 90 -6.32 -14.95 20.44
N LEU A 91 -6.48 -15.01 21.76
CA LEU A 91 -5.95 -16.07 22.62
C LEU A 91 -6.84 -17.31 22.46
N PHE A 92 -6.84 -17.90 21.26
CA PHE A 92 -7.43 -19.20 20.98
C PHE A 92 -6.61 -19.90 19.90
#